data_AF-A0AAU6EAM5-F1
#
_entry.id   AF-A0AAU6EAM5-F1
#
_cell.length_a   1.000
_cell.length_b   1.000
_cell.length_c   1.000
_cell.angle_alpha   90.00
_cell.angle_beta   90.00
_cell.angle_gamma   90.00
#
_symmetry.space_group_name_H-M   'P 1'
#
loop_
_entity.id
_entity.type
_entity.pdbx_description
1 polymer ?
#
loop_
_entity_poly.entity_id
_entity_poly.type
_entity_poly.pdbx_seq_one_letter_code
_entity_poly.pdbx_strand_id
1 'polypeptide(L)'
;MDPNPSVSLPKLAPEHTFAMERNVLGNLLQQAILGSGLTPSQIATQVRIPASTLSAMMSGRMIPRKETLESIVEACEAVPMLRFDIRYSWERLRDLQLRSEQPSEIESSETENSDPPAPHSGGVHAGTAFQEKDSLHRLREDAFGYGLKPDPLTATTKEELLELMRDFQIWAGEPSYREIAINAGRTVGASTLCEALDVNKPARLPSLKVVTAFIHGCGGSEEDLTHWTTSWRRIRMGRTQSNITRLPGAARRHAG
;
A
#
# COMPACT_ATOMS: atom_id res chain seq x y z
N MET A 1 -22.34 29.50 12.66
CA MET A 1 -21.57 28.65 11.72
C MET A 1 -20.22 28.46 12.36
N ASP A 2 -20.10 27.43 13.18
CA ASP A 2 -18.85 27.11 13.86
C ASP A 2 -17.87 26.46 12.88
N PRO A 3 -16.57 26.83 12.91
CA PRO A 3 -15.58 26.23 12.04
C PRO A 3 -15.39 24.76 12.39
N ASN A 4 -15.46 23.94 11.35
CA ASN A 4 -15.25 22.49 11.33
C ASN A 4 -14.01 22.09 12.17
N PRO A 5 -14.13 21.21 13.19
CA PRO A 5 -12.98 20.78 13.95
C PRO A 5 -12.04 20.02 13.02
N SER A 6 -10.84 20.56 12.85
CA SER A 6 -9.74 19.92 12.13
C SER A 6 -9.58 18.49 12.63
N VAL A 7 -9.97 17.52 11.80
CA VAL A 7 -9.75 16.10 12.03
C VAL A 7 -8.23 15.91 12.10
N SER A 8 -7.71 15.84 13.33
CA SER A 8 -6.32 15.50 13.59
C SER A 8 -6.13 14.07 13.15
N LEU A 9 -5.53 13.88 11.98
CA LEU A 9 -5.14 12.56 11.49
C LEU A 9 -4.25 11.90 12.56
N PRO A 10 -4.53 10.64 12.95
CA PRO A 10 -3.68 9.93 13.88
C PRO A 10 -2.28 9.85 13.28
N LYS A 11 -1.30 10.44 13.98
CA LYS A 11 0.10 10.38 13.62
C LYS A 11 0.52 8.91 13.67
N LEU A 12 0.62 8.26 12.51
CA LEU A 12 1.05 6.86 12.44
C LEU A 12 2.40 6.72 13.13
N ALA A 13 2.54 5.65 13.89
CA ALA A 13 3.78 5.37 14.60
C ALA A 13 4.92 5.17 13.57
N PRO A 14 6.14 5.66 13.87
CA PRO A 14 7.25 5.72 12.92
C PRO A 14 7.64 4.34 12.36
N GLU A 15 7.45 3.27 13.13
CA GLU A 15 7.70 1.89 12.69
C GLU A 15 6.81 1.45 11.52
N HIS A 16 5.55 1.89 11.51
CA HIS A 16 4.61 1.58 10.42
C HIS A 16 4.99 2.33 9.14
N THR A 17 5.43 3.59 9.29
CA THR A 17 5.88 4.40 8.15
C THR A 17 7.13 3.78 7.51
N PHE A 18 8.09 3.33 8.32
CA PHE A 18 9.29 2.67 7.81
C PHE A 18 8.99 1.35 7.09
N ALA A 19 8.09 0.53 7.61
CA ALA A 19 7.68 -0.71 6.95
C ALA A 19 6.97 -0.45 5.61
N MET A 20 6.09 0.55 5.57
CA MET A 20 5.40 0.96 4.34
C MET A 20 6.39 1.41 3.26
N GLU A 21 7.33 2.30 3.59
CA GLU A 21 8.30 2.80 2.62
C GLU A 21 9.21 1.69 2.07
N ARG A 22 9.54 0.66 2.89
CA ARG A 22 10.32 -0.50 2.42
C ARG A 22 9.56 -1.31 1.38
N ASN A 23 8.27 -1.49 1.58
CA ASN A 23 7.41 -2.21 0.63
C ASN A 23 7.23 -1.40 -0.66
N VAL A 24 7.10 -0.07 -0.55
CA VAL A 24 7.06 0.83 -1.71
C VAL A 24 8.33 0.68 -2.55
N LEU A 25 9.51 0.77 -1.93
CA LEU A 25 10.78 0.57 -2.63
C LEU A 25 10.86 -0.81 -3.29
N GLY A 26 10.46 -1.87 -2.57
CA GLY A 26 10.44 -3.23 -3.09
C GLY A 26 9.58 -3.37 -4.35
N ASN A 27 8.36 -2.82 -4.31
CA ASN A 27 7.44 -2.83 -5.45
C ASN A 27 7.97 -2.05 -6.66
N LEU A 28 8.58 -0.89 -6.43
CA LEU A 28 9.18 -0.10 -7.52
C LEU A 28 10.36 -0.85 -8.18
N LEU A 29 11.15 -1.58 -7.40
CA LEU A 29 12.20 -2.46 -7.94
C LEU A 29 11.62 -3.63 -8.75
N GLN A 30 10.52 -4.24 -8.27
CA GLN A 30 9.83 -5.28 -9.04
C GLN A 30 9.33 -4.75 -10.39
N GLN A 31 8.72 -3.56 -10.39
CA GLN A 31 8.26 -2.90 -11.61
C GLN A 31 9.41 -2.61 -12.58
N ALA A 32 10.56 -2.16 -12.09
CA ALA A 32 11.71 -1.89 -12.94
C ALA A 32 12.23 -3.17 -13.62
N ILE A 33 12.33 -4.26 -12.87
CA ILE A 33 12.79 -5.56 -13.40
C ILE A 33 11.79 -6.13 -14.43
N LEU A 34 10.49 -6.06 -14.13
CA LEU A 34 9.45 -6.50 -15.07
C LEU A 34 9.46 -5.66 -16.36
N GLY A 35 9.62 -4.34 -16.24
CA GLY A 35 9.70 -3.42 -17.37
C GLY A 35 10.94 -3.61 -18.25
N SER A 36 12.03 -4.17 -17.70
CA SER A 36 13.25 -4.43 -18.47
C SER A 36 13.18 -5.69 -19.33
N GLY A 37 12.15 -6.52 -19.16
CA GLY A 37 12.03 -7.83 -19.82
C GLY A 37 13.05 -8.88 -19.37
N LEU A 38 13.81 -8.60 -18.30
CA LEU A 38 14.80 -9.52 -17.74
C LEU A 38 14.22 -10.26 -16.53
N THR A 39 14.66 -11.50 -16.33
CA THR A 39 14.33 -12.23 -15.11
C THR A 39 15.12 -11.69 -13.92
N PRO A 40 14.61 -11.82 -12.68
CA PRO A 40 15.36 -11.41 -11.49
C PRO A 40 16.74 -12.07 -11.38
N SER A 41 16.90 -13.32 -11.83
CA SER A 41 18.19 -14.02 -11.83
C SER A 41 19.21 -13.40 -12.80
N GLN A 42 18.74 -12.94 -13.97
CA GLN A 42 19.59 -12.26 -14.95
C GLN A 42 20.08 -10.90 -14.42
N ILE A 43 19.18 -10.10 -13.83
CA ILE A 43 19.55 -8.84 -13.16
C ILE A 43 20.54 -9.08 -12.03
N ALA A 44 20.29 -10.07 -11.16
CA ALA A 44 21.18 -10.41 -10.07
C ALA A 44 22.60 -10.78 -10.57
N THR A 45 22.67 -11.55 -11.66
CA THR A 45 23.93 -11.92 -12.31
C THR A 45 24.65 -10.70 -12.89
N GLN A 46 23.92 -9.82 -13.59
CA GLN A 46 24.46 -8.61 -14.21
C GLN A 46 25.02 -7.63 -13.16
N VAL A 47 24.33 -7.47 -12.03
CA VAL A 47 24.73 -6.60 -10.93
C VAL A 47 25.70 -7.29 -9.94
N ARG A 48 26.02 -8.58 -10.17
CA ARG A 48 26.91 -9.40 -9.33
C ARG A 48 26.47 -9.49 -7.87
N ILE A 49 25.17 -9.65 -7.65
CA ILE A 49 24.59 -9.90 -6.33
C ILE A 49 23.89 -11.27 -6.30
N PRO A 50 23.77 -11.93 -5.12
CA PRO A 50 23.00 -13.16 -5.02
C PRO A 50 21.52 -12.93 -5.35
N ALA A 51 20.90 -13.85 -6.09
CA ALA A 51 19.47 -13.75 -6.43
C ALA A 51 18.56 -13.69 -5.19
N SER A 52 18.95 -14.36 -4.09
CA SER A 52 18.26 -14.27 -2.80
C SER A 52 18.31 -12.87 -2.18
N THR A 53 19.41 -12.14 -2.40
CA THR A 53 19.57 -10.76 -1.93
C THR A 53 18.66 -9.83 -2.70
N LEU A 54 18.61 -9.97 -4.04
CA LEU A 54 17.69 -9.21 -4.88
C LEU A 54 16.22 -9.50 -4.50
N SER A 55 15.87 -10.77 -4.28
CA SER A 55 14.52 -11.15 -3.83
C SER A 55 14.16 -10.52 -2.48
N ALA A 56 15.09 -10.45 -1.52
CA ALA A 56 14.85 -9.78 -0.25
C ALA A 56 14.66 -8.26 -0.40
N MET A 57 15.33 -7.62 -1.36
CA MET A 57 15.13 -6.20 -1.68
C MET A 57 13.76 -5.97 -2.31
N MET A 58 13.40 -6.78 -3.31
CA MET A 58 12.10 -6.73 -3.99
C MET A 58 10.93 -6.96 -3.04
N SER A 59 11.11 -7.77 -1.99
CA SER A 59 10.06 -8.03 -0.99
C SER A 59 10.07 -7.04 0.18
N GLY A 60 10.84 -5.95 0.13
CA GLY A 60 10.95 -4.97 1.22
C GLY A 60 11.61 -5.50 2.51
N ARG A 61 12.16 -6.72 2.51
CA ARG A 61 12.83 -7.32 3.68
C ARG A 61 14.24 -6.75 3.89
N MET A 62 14.85 -6.24 2.82
CA MET A 62 16.20 -5.67 2.83
C MET A 62 16.19 -4.30 2.14
N ILE A 63 16.82 -3.31 2.77
CA ILE A 63 17.09 -2.02 2.14
C ILE A 63 18.43 -2.13 1.40
N PRO A 64 18.49 -1.89 0.08
CA PRO A 64 19.73 -1.94 -0.67
C PRO A 64 20.66 -0.80 -0.27
N ARG A 65 21.97 -0.97 -0.50
CA ARG A 65 22.90 0.17 -0.48
C ARG A 65 22.66 1.05 -1.70
N LYS A 66 23.07 2.32 -1.61
CA LYS A 66 22.88 3.29 -2.69
C LYS A 66 23.50 2.81 -3.99
N GLU A 67 24.73 2.31 -3.90
CA GLU A 67 25.50 1.85 -5.05
C GLU A 67 24.83 0.64 -5.71
N THR A 68 24.37 -0.32 -4.90
CA THR A 68 23.64 -1.49 -5.37
C THR A 68 22.32 -1.10 -6.04
N LEU A 69 21.58 -0.15 -5.44
CA LEU A 69 20.32 0.34 -6.00
C LEU A 69 20.53 0.96 -7.38
N GLU A 70 21.51 1.86 -7.53
CA GLU A 70 21.81 2.50 -8.82
C GLU A 70 22.23 1.46 -9.86
N SER A 71 23.06 0.46 -9.49
CA SER A 71 23.42 -0.61 -10.42
C SER A 71 22.22 -1.46 -10.86
N ILE A 72 21.25 -1.72 -9.97
CA ILE A 72 20.01 -2.43 -10.34
C ILE A 72 19.18 -1.58 -11.31
N VAL A 73 18.98 -0.30 -11.00
CA VAL A 73 18.19 0.62 -11.81
C VAL A 73 18.81 0.81 -13.21
N GLU A 74 20.14 0.90 -13.28
CA GLU A 74 20.88 0.97 -14.54
C GLU A 74 20.77 -0.34 -15.34
N ALA A 75 20.92 -1.50 -14.69
CA ALA A 75 20.76 -2.80 -15.35
C ALA A 75 19.34 -3.05 -15.88
N CYS A 76 18.32 -2.46 -15.24
CA CYS A 76 16.94 -2.53 -15.70
C CYS A 76 16.61 -1.54 -16.82
N GLU A 77 17.53 -0.63 -17.18
CA GLU A 77 17.28 0.49 -18.09
C GLU A 77 15.99 1.25 -17.74
N ALA A 78 15.73 1.42 -16.44
CA ALA A 78 14.46 1.94 -15.96
C ALA A 78 14.19 3.35 -16.53
N VAL A 79 12.94 3.58 -16.94
CA VAL A 79 12.51 4.89 -17.44
C VAL A 79 12.79 5.99 -16.41
N PRO A 80 13.11 7.23 -16.85
CA PRO A 80 13.54 8.31 -15.94
C PRO A 80 12.59 8.57 -14.76
N MET A 81 11.28 8.41 -14.97
CA MET A 81 10.26 8.58 -13.93
C MET A 81 10.39 7.51 -12.84
N LEU A 82 10.46 6.24 -13.22
CA LEU A 82 10.57 5.13 -12.27
C LEU A 82 11.91 5.18 -11.52
N ARG A 83 12.98 5.58 -12.21
CA ARG A 83 14.28 5.86 -11.56
C ARG A 83 14.17 6.94 -10.48
N PHE A 84 13.42 8.01 -10.74
CA PHE A 84 13.18 9.07 -9.75
C PHE A 84 12.41 8.53 -8.54
N ASP A 85 11.33 7.78 -8.76
CA ASP A 85 10.50 7.23 -7.68
C ASP A 85 11.28 6.24 -6.80
N ILE A 86 12.07 5.35 -7.42
CA ILE A 86 12.95 4.40 -6.71
C ILE A 86 13.93 5.15 -5.81
N ARG A 87 14.58 6.17 -6.36
CA ARG A 87 15.57 6.95 -5.62
C ARG A 87 14.93 7.74 -4.49
N TYR A 88 13.79 8.38 -4.74
CA TYR A 88 13.04 9.14 -3.74
C TYR A 88 12.62 8.26 -2.57
N SER A 89 12.06 7.07 -2.86
CA SER A 89 11.65 6.12 -1.82
C SER A 89 12.85 5.63 -0.99
N TRP A 90 13.99 5.37 -1.63
CA TRP A 90 15.22 4.99 -0.93
C TRP A 90 15.79 6.10 -0.05
N GLU A 91 15.83 7.34 -0.54
CA GLU A 91 16.30 8.51 0.25
C GLU A 91 15.41 8.71 1.48
N ARG A 92 14.09 8.59 1.31
CA ARG A 92 13.12 8.67 2.40
C ARG A 92 13.28 7.56 3.44
N LEU A 93 13.56 6.33 3.01
CA LEU A 93 13.89 5.23 3.93
C LEU A 93 15.15 5.50 4.74
N ARG A 94 16.18 6.04 4.10
CA ARG A 94 17.43 6.38 4.76
C ARG A 94 17.22 7.47 5.82
N ASP A 95 16.43 8.49 5.51
CA ASP A 95 16.10 9.56 6.44
C ASP A 95 15.31 9.03 7.65
N LEU A 96 14.35 8.12 7.42
CA LEU A 96 13.61 7.47 8.50
C LEU A 96 14.52 6.61 9.37
N GLN A 97 15.48 5.89 8.77
CA GLN A 97 16.45 5.09 9.52
C GLN A 97 17.35 5.97 10.38
N LEU A 98 17.90 7.05 9.82
CA LEU A 98 18.72 8.02 10.56
C LEU A 98 17.96 8.65 11.73
N ARG A 99 16.67 8.98 11.54
CA ARG A 99 15.80 9.48 12.62
C ARG A 99 15.56 8.45 13.72
N SER A 100 15.51 7.15 13.37
CA SER A 100 15.35 6.08 14.36
C SER A 100 16.64 5.78 15.13
N GLU A 101 17.80 6.06 14.54
CA GLU A 101 19.12 5.83 15.14
C GLU A 101 19.58 7.00 16.03
N GLN A 102 18.95 8.18 15.93
CA GLN A 102 19.22 9.28 16.86
C GLN A 102 18.61 8.97 18.23
N PRO A 103 19.41 8.70 19.28
CA PRO A 103 18.88 8.55 20.62
C PRO A 103 18.23 9.87 21.02
N SER A 104 17.05 9.77 21.64
CA SER A 104 16.30 10.90 22.17
C SER A 104 17.15 11.63 23.23
N GLU A 105 17.94 12.62 22.83
CA GLU A 105 18.44 13.66 23.72
C GLU A 105 17.26 14.59 24.06
N ILE A 106 16.45 14.13 25.01
CA ILE A 106 15.59 14.97 25.84
C ILE A 106 15.80 14.36 27.23
N GLU A 107 16.53 14.99 28.16
CA GLU A 107 16.03 16.15 28.89
C GLU A 107 17.18 16.78 29.68
N SER A 108 17.65 17.95 29.24
CA SER A 108 18.23 18.98 30.11
C SER A 108 17.80 20.32 29.56
N SER A 109 16.72 20.79 30.16
CA SER A 109 16.20 22.15 30.12
C SER A 109 17.29 23.20 30.28
N GLU A 110 17.28 24.21 29.42
CA GLU A 110 17.41 25.59 29.89
C GLU A 110 16.60 26.52 28.97
N THR A 111 15.57 27.07 29.58
CA THR A 111 14.72 28.16 29.11
C THR A 111 15.53 29.45 29.11
N GLU A 112 15.87 29.97 27.93
CA GLU A 112 16.18 31.40 27.79
C GLU A 112 15.20 32.06 26.82
N ASN A 113 14.41 32.95 27.41
CA ASN A 113 13.61 33.95 26.74
C ASN A 113 14.49 34.77 25.78
N SER A 114 14.03 34.95 24.55
CA SER A 114 14.45 36.10 23.75
C SER A 114 13.30 36.56 22.87
N ASP A 115 13.05 37.86 23.00
CA ASP A 115 11.96 38.63 22.41
C ASP A 115 11.93 38.60 20.87
N PRO A 116 10.76 38.83 20.25
CA PRO A 116 10.60 38.88 18.80
C PRO A 116 10.90 40.28 18.23
N PRO A 117 11.66 40.40 17.13
CA PRO A 117 11.67 41.61 16.33
C PRO A 117 10.58 41.61 15.24
N ALA A 118 10.01 42.80 15.05
CA ALA A 118 8.90 43.18 14.19
C ALA A 118 9.24 43.17 12.67
N PRO A 119 8.27 43.42 11.78
CA PRO A 119 8.30 42.98 10.38
C PRO A 119 8.90 44.01 9.42
N HIS A 120 9.61 43.53 8.40
CA HIS A 120 9.97 44.33 7.23
C HIS A 120 9.14 43.92 6.01
N SER A 121 8.48 44.93 5.46
CA SER A 121 7.68 44.93 4.24
C SER A 121 8.56 45.15 3.00
N GLY A 122 8.10 44.64 1.85
CA GLY A 122 8.61 44.93 0.50
C GLY A 122 9.00 43.65 -0.22
N GLY A 123 8.58 43.35 -1.45
CA GLY A 123 7.85 44.08 -2.46
C GLY A 123 7.56 43.12 -3.63
N VAL A 124 6.79 43.65 -4.57
CA VAL A 124 6.04 42.99 -5.66
C VAL A 124 6.94 42.68 -6.87
N HIS A 125 6.58 41.67 -7.70
CA HIS A 125 6.61 41.59 -9.19
C HIS A 125 6.47 40.10 -9.59
N ALA A 126 5.31 39.60 -10.01
CA ALA A 126 4.70 39.69 -11.36
C ALA A 126 5.52 39.01 -12.48
N GLY A 127 4.93 37.99 -13.13
CA GLY A 127 5.21 37.70 -14.54
C GLY A 127 5.46 36.25 -14.96
N THR A 128 4.38 35.52 -15.24
CA THR A 128 4.14 34.81 -16.51
C THR A 128 5.24 33.87 -17.08
N ALA A 129 5.03 32.55 -16.99
CA ALA A 129 5.23 31.59 -18.09
C ALA A 129 4.93 30.15 -17.63
N PHE A 130 4.56 29.28 -18.57
CA PHE A 130 4.24 27.84 -18.44
C PHE A 130 2.78 27.44 -18.32
N GLN A 131 1.96 27.98 -19.23
CA GLN A 131 0.78 27.29 -19.74
C GLN A 131 1.16 26.50 -21.00
N GLU A 132 2.08 25.53 -20.87
CA GLU A 132 2.44 24.56 -21.94
C GLU A 132 2.96 23.22 -21.36
N LYS A 133 2.66 22.93 -20.09
CA LYS A 133 2.99 21.65 -19.41
C LYS A 133 1.77 20.75 -19.19
N ASP A 134 0.58 21.23 -19.54
CA ASP A 134 -0.70 20.58 -19.21
C ASP A 134 -1.15 19.57 -20.29
N SER A 135 -0.50 19.59 -21.47
CA SER A 135 -0.88 18.73 -22.61
C SER A 135 -0.09 17.42 -22.71
N LEU A 136 1.08 17.31 -22.07
CA LEU A 136 1.84 16.05 -21.96
C LEU A 136 1.37 15.15 -20.79
N HIS A 137 0.50 15.67 -19.92
CA HIS A 137 -0.04 14.94 -18.77
C HIS A 137 -1.25 14.05 -19.12
N ARG A 138 -1.79 14.13 -20.36
CA ARG A 138 -3.04 13.46 -20.76
C ARG A 138 -2.91 12.22 -21.65
N LEU A 139 -1.70 11.76 -21.94
CA LEU A 139 -1.48 10.45 -22.58
C LEU A 139 -0.48 9.62 -21.75
N ARG A 140 -0.64 9.67 -20.42
CA ARG A 140 -0.17 8.60 -19.53
C ARG A 140 -1.01 7.36 -19.83
N GLU A 141 -0.62 6.61 -20.85
CA GLU A 141 -0.94 5.19 -20.86
C GLU A 141 -0.05 4.56 -19.79
N ASP A 142 -0.68 4.16 -18.69
CA ASP A 142 -0.04 3.53 -17.55
C ASP A 142 0.86 2.37 -18.00
N ALA A 143 2.03 2.23 -17.36
CA ALA A 143 2.98 1.17 -17.65
C ALA A 143 2.29 -0.20 -17.71
N PHE A 144 2.60 -1.02 -18.72
CA PHE A 144 2.13 -2.41 -18.82
C PHE A 144 2.39 -3.13 -17.49
N GLY A 145 1.32 -3.43 -16.74
CA GLY A 145 1.38 -4.03 -15.40
C GLY A 145 0.66 -3.25 -14.28
N TYR A 146 0.47 -1.93 -14.42
CA TYR A 146 -0.36 -1.17 -13.47
C TYR A 146 -1.85 -1.58 -13.54
N GLY A 147 -2.31 -2.07 -14.70
CA GLY A 147 -3.65 -2.64 -14.88
C GLY A 147 -3.84 -4.07 -14.40
N LEU A 148 -2.83 -4.73 -13.80
CA LEU A 148 -2.94 -6.10 -13.27
C LEU A 148 -3.32 -6.15 -11.79
N LYS A 149 -3.39 -5.00 -11.12
CA LYS A 149 -3.83 -4.92 -9.73
C LYS A 149 -5.31 -5.36 -9.66
N PRO A 150 -5.65 -6.37 -8.83
CA PRO A 150 -7.02 -6.87 -8.74
C PRO A 150 -7.98 -5.77 -8.30
N ASP A 151 -9.02 -5.53 -9.08
CA ASP A 151 -10.08 -4.58 -8.73
C ASP A 151 -11.20 -5.29 -7.94
N PRO A 152 -11.35 -5.04 -6.64
CA PRO A 152 -12.39 -5.66 -5.82
C PRO A 152 -13.81 -5.26 -6.25
N LEU A 153 -13.99 -4.15 -6.96
CA LEU A 153 -15.30 -3.68 -7.43
C LEU A 153 -15.89 -4.57 -8.53
N THR A 154 -15.09 -5.47 -9.10
CA THR A 154 -15.57 -6.49 -10.04
C THR A 154 -16.26 -7.67 -9.34
N ALA A 155 -15.93 -7.96 -8.07
CA ALA A 155 -16.50 -9.10 -7.34
C ALA A 155 -17.98 -8.91 -6.98
N THR A 156 -18.82 -9.81 -7.46
CA THR A 156 -20.26 -9.87 -7.17
C THR A 156 -20.61 -10.91 -6.12
N THR A 157 -19.74 -11.92 -5.95
CA THR A 157 -19.90 -12.99 -4.97
C THR A 157 -18.80 -12.97 -3.91
N LYS A 158 -19.05 -13.66 -2.79
CA LYS A 158 -18.06 -13.79 -1.71
C LYS A 158 -16.87 -14.66 -2.14
N GLU A 159 -17.11 -15.64 -3.02
CA GLU A 159 -16.09 -16.49 -3.62
C GLU A 159 -15.15 -15.66 -4.49
N GLU A 160 -15.69 -14.85 -5.41
CA GLU A 160 -14.91 -13.92 -6.25
C GLU A 160 -14.09 -12.94 -5.40
N LEU A 161 -14.68 -12.39 -4.33
CA LEU A 161 -13.94 -11.48 -3.45
C LEU A 161 -12.73 -12.16 -2.80
N LEU A 162 -12.87 -13.42 -2.37
CA LEU A 162 -11.78 -14.18 -1.76
C LEU A 162 -10.69 -14.54 -2.79
N GLU A 163 -11.08 -14.83 -4.02
CA GLU A 163 -10.15 -15.07 -5.13
C GLU A 163 -9.32 -13.81 -5.42
N LEU A 164 -9.98 -12.67 -5.58
CA LEU A 164 -9.29 -11.39 -5.75
C LEU A 164 -8.38 -11.05 -4.56
N MET A 165 -8.74 -11.44 -3.32
CA MET A 165 -7.84 -11.23 -2.17
C MET A 165 -6.55 -12.02 -2.32
N ARG A 166 -6.61 -13.24 -2.85
CA ARG A 166 -5.41 -14.05 -3.14
C ARG A 166 -4.62 -13.46 -4.28
N ASP A 167 -5.28 -13.03 -5.35
CA ASP A 167 -4.62 -12.34 -6.46
C ASP A 167 -3.91 -11.07 -5.97
N PHE A 168 -4.53 -10.37 -5.01
CA PHE A 168 -3.94 -9.17 -4.41
C PHE A 168 -2.72 -9.49 -3.55
N GLN A 169 -2.74 -10.62 -2.83
CA GLN A 169 -1.56 -11.11 -2.11
C GLN A 169 -0.43 -11.50 -3.07
N ILE A 170 -0.74 -12.16 -4.18
CA ILE A 170 0.25 -12.52 -5.21
C ILE A 170 0.84 -11.24 -5.81
N TRP A 171 -0.02 -10.29 -6.18
CA TRP A 171 0.39 -8.98 -6.68
C TRP A 171 1.25 -8.21 -5.67
N ALA A 172 0.98 -8.35 -4.37
CA ALA A 172 1.77 -7.75 -3.28
C ALA A 172 3.08 -8.51 -2.97
N GLY A 173 3.48 -9.48 -3.79
CA GLY A 173 4.73 -10.24 -3.61
C GLY A 173 4.62 -11.43 -2.67
N GLU A 174 3.42 -12.03 -2.55
CA GLU A 174 3.12 -13.24 -1.77
C GLU A 174 3.57 -13.18 -0.30
N PRO A 175 3.26 -12.12 0.47
CA PRO A 175 3.59 -12.08 1.89
C PRO A 175 2.88 -13.22 2.63
N SER A 176 3.59 -13.89 3.53
CA SER A 176 3.00 -14.94 4.37
C SER A 176 1.93 -14.36 5.30
N TYR A 177 0.96 -15.18 5.73
CA TYR A 177 -0.07 -14.72 6.69
C TYR A 177 0.51 -14.17 7.99
N ARG A 178 1.71 -14.61 8.38
CA ARG A 178 2.43 -14.09 9.54
C ARG A 178 2.97 -12.68 9.29
N GLU A 179 3.54 -12.44 8.11
CA GLU A 179 3.99 -11.11 7.69
C GLU A 179 2.81 -10.15 7.53
N ILE A 180 1.72 -10.58 6.90
CA ILE A 180 0.48 -9.79 6.77
C ILE A 180 -0.03 -9.38 8.16
N ALA A 181 -0.12 -10.31 9.11
CA ALA A 181 -0.55 -10.01 10.47
C ALA A 181 0.37 -9.01 11.19
N ILE A 182 1.68 -9.10 10.98
CA ILE A 182 2.66 -8.16 11.55
C ILE A 182 2.46 -6.77 10.94
N ASN A 183 2.39 -6.68 9.60
CA ASN A 183 2.22 -5.43 8.86
C ASN A 183 0.89 -4.75 9.19
N ALA A 184 -0.15 -5.53 9.50
CA ALA A 184 -1.46 -5.07 9.94
C ALA A 184 -1.52 -4.68 11.44
N GLY A 185 -0.38 -4.54 12.12
CA GLY A 185 -0.31 -4.18 13.54
C GLY A 185 -0.88 -5.25 14.48
N ARG A 186 -0.88 -6.52 14.06
CA ARG A 186 -1.43 -7.68 14.81
C ARG A 186 -2.90 -7.52 15.20
N THR A 187 -3.64 -6.71 14.47
CA THR A 187 -5.10 -6.54 14.67
C THR A 187 -5.89 -7.83 14.44
N VAL A 188 -5.34 -8.74 13.63
CA VAL A 188 -5.85 -10.08 13.30
C VAL A 188 -4.68 -11.07 13.34
N GLY A 189 -4.90 -12.27 13.88
CA GLY A 189 -3.88 -13.32 13.95
C GLY A 189 -3.66 -14.02 12.61
N ALA A 190 -2.45 -14.52 12.39
CA ALA A 190 -2.08 -15.25 11.16
C ALA A 190 -2.96 -16.51 10.93
N SER A 191 -3.34 -17.20 12.01
CA SER A 191 -4.27 -18.35 11.94
C SER A 191 -5.66 -17.93 11.46
N THR A 192 -6.16 -16.77 11.89
CA THR A 192 -7.43 -16.21 11.45
C THR A 192 -7.40 -15.82 9.97
N LEU A 193 -6.29 -15.24 9.50
CA LEU A 193 -6.09 -14.93 8.08
C LEU A 193 -6.06 -16.19 7.23
N CYS A 194 -5.29 -17.19 7.65
CA CYS A 194 -5.19 -18.50 6.98
C CYS A 194 -6.57 -19.18 6.90
N GLU A 195 -7.32 -19.20 8.01
CA GLU A 195 -8.67 -19.78 8.03
C GLU A 195 -9.67 -19.00 7.18
N ALA A 196 -9.58 -17.66 7.14
CA ALA A 196 -10.48 -16.84 6.35
C ALA A 196 -10.28 -17.00 4.83
N LEU A 197 -9.08 -17.37 4.40
CA LEU A 197 -8.68 -17.50 2.99
C LEU A 197 -8.47 -18.95 2.55
N ASP A 198 -8.82 -19.93 3.37
CA ASP A 198 -8.68 -21.35 3.07
C ASP A 198 -9.58 -21.77 1.88
N VAL A 199 -8.99 -22.33 0.83
CA VAL A 199 -9.68 -22.86 -0.35
C VAL A 199 -10.56 -24.07 -0.04
N ASN A 200 -10.21 -24.84 1.00
CA ASN A 200 -10.84 -26.12 1.28
C ASN A 200 -12.09 -25.98 2.15
N LYS A 201 -12.34 -24.79 2.70
CA LYS A 201 -13.50 -24.51 3.55
C LYS A 201 -14.61 -23.82 2.76
N PRO A 202 -15.90 -24.08 3.08
CA PRO A 202 -16.99 -23.37 2.45
C PRO A 202 -16.84 -21.86 2.68
N ALA A 203 -16.68 -21.11 1.60
CA ALA A 203 -16.40 -19.68 1.60
C ALA A 203 -17.39 -18.94 2.50
N ARG A 204 -16.91 -18.48 3.67
CA ARG A 204 -17.61 -17.52 4.51
C ARG A 204 -17.01 -16.17 4.19
N LEU A 205 -17.86 -15.18 3.95
CA LEU A 205 -17.41 -13.81 3.75
C LEU A 205 -16.66 -13.38 5.04
N PRO A 206 -15.36 -13.05 4.96
CA PRO A 206 -14.60 -12.63 6.13
C PRO A 206 -15.23 -11.39 6.76
N SER A 207 -14.93 -11.12 8.03
CA SER A 207 -15.37 -9.86 8.63
C SER A 207 -14.67 -8.67 7.96
N LEU A 208 -15.28 -7.48 7.98
CA LEU A 208 -14.66 -6.28 7.42
C LEU A 208 -13.30 -5.98 8.08
N LYS A 209 -13.17 -6.28 9.38
CA LYS A 209 -11.91 -6.17 10.12
C LYS A 209 -10.82 -7.08 9.52
N VAL A 210 -11.17 -8.29 9.11
CA VAL A 210 -10.23 -9.23 8.48
C VAL A 210 -9.83 -8.75 7.09
N VAL A 211 -10.79 -8.27 6.28
CA VAL A 211 -10.51 -7.74 4.94
C VAL A 211 -9.58 -6.53 5.02
N THR A 212 -9.91 -5.55 5.86
CA THR A 212 -9.09 -4.34 6.02
C THR A 212 -7.69 -4.64 6.56
N ALA A 213 -7.57 -5.50 7.58
CA ALA A 213 -6.28 -5.94 8.08
C ALA A 213 -5.44 -6.65 7.02
N PHE A 214 -6.07 -7.50 6.19
CA PHE A 214 -5.38 -8.19 5.12
C PHE A 214 -4.85 -7.23 4.06
N ILE A 215 -5.69 -6.33 3.54
CA ILE A 215 -5.30 -5.37 2.50
C ILE A 215 -4.21 -4.42 3.02
N HIS A 216 -4.36 -3.90 4.23
CA HIS A 216 -3.32 -3.10 4.87
C HIS A 216 -2.02 -3.91 5.08
N GLY A 217 -2.12 -5.16 5.52
CA GLY A 217 -0.97 -6.03 5.74
C GLY A 217 -0.21 -6.39 4.45
N CYS A 218 -0.90 -6.40 3.33
CA CYS A 218 -0.33 -6.53 1.98
C CYS A 218 0.20 -5.19 1.42
N GLY A 219 0.17 -4.09 2.19
CA GLY A 219 0.64 -2.77 1.74
C GLY A 219 -0.33 -2.03 0.83
N GLY A 220 -1.63 -2.36 0.87
CA GLY A 220 -2.67 -1.63 0.17
C GLY A 220 -2.79 -0.18 0.66
N SER A 221 -3.13 0.72 -0.26
CA SER A 221 -3.38 2.13 0.01
C SER A 221 -4.75 2.38 0.65
N GLU A 222 -5.01 3.60 1.11
CA GLU A 222 -6.34 4.01 1.61
C GLU A 222 -7.43 3.93 0.53
N GLU A 223 -7.07 4.16 -0.73
CA GLU A 223 -7.96 3.97 -1.87
C GLU A 223 -8.34 2.49 -2.02
N ASP A 224 -7.36 1.60 -1.91
CA ASP A 224 -7.61 0.15 -1.92
C ASP A 224 -8.54 -0.23 -0.78
N LEU A 225 -8.25 0.22 0.45
CA LEU A 225 -9.11 -0.04 1.60
C LEU A 225 -10.55 0.41 1.36
N THR A 226 -10.74 1.54 0.68
CA THR A 226 -12.05 2.06 0.31
C THR A 226 -12.75 1.16 -0.72
N HIS A 227 -12.06 0.75 -1.79
CA HIS A 227 -12.62 -0.14 -2.82
C HIS A 227 -12.97 -1.52 -2.26
N TRP A 228 -12.07 -2.11 -1.48
CA TRP A 228 -12.27 -3.40 -0.81
C TRP A 228 -13.43 -3.34 0.20
N THR A 229 -13.51 -2.27 0.99
CA THR A 229 -14.64 -2.04 1.92
C THR A 229 -15.96 -1.90 1.17
N THR A 230 -15.97 -1.17 0.06
CA THR A 230 -17.16 -0.94 -0.76
C THR A 230 -17.68 -2.24 -1.38
N SER A 231 -16.80 -3.02 -2.00
CA SER A 231 -17.15 -4.33 -2.55
C SER A 231 -17.68 -5.28 -1.48
N TRP A 232 -17.00 -5.35 -0.33
CA TRP A 232 -17.45 -6.15 0.80
C TRP A 232 -18.85 -5.76 1.30
N ARG A 233 -19.13 -4.46 1.42
CA ARG A 233 -20.47 -3.96 1.82
C ARG A 233 -21.52 -4.36 0.80
N ARG A 234 -21.23 -4.22 -0.50
CA ARG A 234 -22.13 -4.61 -1.59
C ARG A 234 -22.49 -6.09 -1.51
N ILE A 235 -21.50 -6.97 -1.37
CA ILE A 235 -21.72 -8.43 -1.26
C ILE A 235 -22.51 -8.78 0.00
N ARG A 236 -22.18 -8.16 1.13
CA ARG A 236 -22.89 -8.41 2.40
C ARG A 236 -24.34 -7.94 2.37
N MET A 237 -24.61 -6.78 1.77
CA MET A 237 -25.96 -6.22 1.65
C MET A 237 -26.80 -6.93 0.58
N GLY A 238 -26.21 -7.31 -0.56
CA GLY A 238 -26.89 -8.11 -1.59
C GLY A 238 -27.33 -9.48 -1.07
N ARG A 239 -26.59 -10.04 -0.11
CA ARG A 239 -26.99 -11.26 0.62
C ARG A 239 -28.14 -11.03 1.60
N THR A 240 -28.28 -9.83 2.17
CA THR A 240 -29.42 -9.50 3.04
C THR A 240 -30.71 -9.35 2.24
N GLN A 241 -30.67 -8.76 1.04
CA GLN A 241 -31.86 -8.61 0.17
C GLN A 241 -32.41 -9.97 -0.30
N SER A 242 -31.53 -10.89 -0.68
CA SER A 242 -31.90 -12.23 -1.17
C SER A 242 -32.40 -13.18 -0.07
N ASN A 243 -32.05 -12.92 1.19
CA ASN A 243 -32.53 -13.69 2.35
C ASN A 243 -33.91 -13.20 2.84
N ILE A 244 -34.25 -11.93 2.63
CA ILE A 244 -35.58 -11.38 2.97
C ILE A 244 -36.67 -11.86 2.00
N THR A 245 -36.34 -12.08 0.73
CA THR A 245 -37.29 -12.61 -0.28
C THR A 245 -37.59 -14.11 -0.09
N ARG A 246 -36.78 -14.85 0.68
CA ARG A 246 -37.04 -16.24 1.07
C ARG A 246 -37.65 -16.34 2.47
N LEU A 247 -38.78 -15.69 2.70
CA LEU A 247 -39.64 -16.02 3.85
C LEU A 247 -40.59 -17.17 3.46
N PRO A 248 -40.48 -18.36 4.07
CA PRO A 248 -41.46 -19.44 3.93
C PRO A 248 -42.70 -19.09 4.76
N GLY A 249 -43.58 -18.29 4.18
CA GLY A 249 -44.80 -17.78 4.82
C GLY A 249 -46.07 -18.22 4.11
N ALA A 250 -46.26 -19.51 3.87
CA ALA A 250 -47.56 -20.07 3.51
C ALA A 250 -47.82 -21.34 4.32
N ALA A 251 -47.96 -21.17 5.64
CA ALA A 251 -48.67 -22.13 6.47
C ALA A 251 -50.12 -22.22 5.97
N ARG A 252 -50.39 -23.19 5.07
CA ARG A 252 -51.75 -23.63 4.77
C ARG A 252 -52.30 -24.26 6.04
N ARG A 253 -53.14 -23.49 6.74
CA ARG A 253 -54.10 -24.03 7.70
C ARG A 253 -55.06 -24.91 6.91
N HIS A 254 -54.97 -26.22 7.08
CA HIS A 254 -56.11 -27.09 6.81
C HIS A 254 -57.06 -26.94 8.00
N ALA A 255 -58.20 -26.32 7.72
CA ALA A 255 -59.40 -26.38 8.54
C ALA A 255 -60.30 -27.49 7.98
N GLY A 256 -61.05 -28.14 8.87
CA GLY A 256 -62.19 -29.01 8.54
C GLY A 256 -61.87 -30.49 8.60
#